data_AF-A0A1Q2H465-F1
#
_entry.id   AF-A0A1Q2H465-F1
#
_cell.length_a   1.000
_cell.length_b   1.000
_cell.length_c   1.000
_cell.angle_alpha   90.00
_cell.angle_beta   90.00
_cell.angle_gamma   90.00
#
_symmetry.space_group_name_H-M   'P 1'
#
loop_
_entity.id
_entity.type
_entity.pdbx_description
1 polymer ?
#
loop_
_entity_poly.entity_id
_entity_poly.type
_entity_poly.pdbx_seq_one_letter_code
_entity_poly.pdbx_strand_id
1 'polypeptide(L)'
;MLCNDLAQLRLVVDLKLAPKMPYFANKPYPIGRCREIRDEMFVLLQAQLPHTDKLGLSLLKERIHQGTDLKKAWGSLRDEYFQNALILGPWYIDVANDTVNANKPRVEILPLATSKFTTIESFTQFIKIARPYWQVEIYKNNVCPALAPYMPLLCVGTNGTSWLAAANDDMLNVAINSNFEESKLILNALPNPPPSIVKRWKETLLQFTAEAYLTHEGNPIEYCRFYSHNTTRPNLTQRDAAVIAYSSLPKTV
;
A
#
# COMPACT_ATOMS: atom_id res chain seq x y z
N MET A 1 -0.92 16.87 25.08
CA MET A 1 -0.51 18.12 24.38
C MET A 1 -0.31 17.86 22.89
N LEU A 2 0.74 17.13 22.45
CA LEU A 2 0.94 16.82 21.02
C LEU A 2 -0.26 16.16 20.34
N CYS A 3 -0.90 15.16 20.97
CA CYS A 3 -2.09 14.51 20.41
C CYS A 3 -3.23 15.50 20.13
N ASN A 4 -3.45 16.49 21.01
CA ASN A 4 -4.49 17.51 20.82
C ASN A 4 -4.15 18.44 19.66
N ASP A 5 -2.89 18.88 19.56
CA ASP A 5 -2.45 19.75 18.47
C ASP A 5 -2.55 19.05 17.11
N LEU A 6 -2.16 17.77 17.05
CA LEU A 6 -2.34 16.94 15.86
C LEU A 6 -3.81 16.72 15.52
N ALA A 7 -4.68 16.51 16.52
CA ALA A 7 -6.12 16.38 16.30
C ALA A 7 -6.74 17.68 15.79
N GLN A 8 -6.23 18.84 16.19
CA GLN A 8 -6.63 20.13 15.64
C GLN A 8 -6.16 20.32 14.19
N LEU A 9 -4.91 19.98 13.88
CA LEU A 9 -4.42 19.99 12.49
C LEU A 9 -5.23 19.01 11.62
N ARG A 10 -5.63 17.86 12.17
CA ARG A 10 -6.47 16.88 11.48
C ARG A 10 -7.82 17.48 11.07
N LEU A 11 -8.40 18.41 11.82
CA LEU A 11 -9.62 19.12 11.39
C LEU A 11 -9.40 19.94 10.12
N VAL A 12 -8.24 20.57 9.96
CA VAL A 12 -7.89 21.32 8.73
C VAL A 12 -7.79 20.37 7.54
N VAL A 13 -7.20 19.19 7.76
CA VAL A 13 -7.12 18.12 6.75
C VAL A 13 -8.52 17.60 6.41
N ASP A 14 -9.38 17.35 7.39
CA ASP A 14 -10.76 16.91 7.19
C ASP A 14 -11.55 17.94 6.34
N LEU A 15 -11.43 19.24 6.65
CA LEU A 15 -12.07 20.32 5.88
C LEU A 15 -11.61 20.36 4.41
N LYS A 16 -10.36 19.97 4.14
CA LYS A 16 -9.83 19.90 2.77
C LYS A 16 -10.28 18.64 2.03
N LEU A 17 -10.26 17.49 2.70
CA LEU A 17 -10.42 16.18 2.06
C LEU A 17 -11.88 15.72 2.00
N ALA A 18 -12.68 15.94 3.04
CA ALA A 18 -14.05 15.44 3.09
C ALA A 18 -14.92 15.90 1.89
N PRO A 19 -14.85 17.17 1.43
CA PRO A 19 -15.61 17.60 0.24
C PRO A 19 -15.10 16.97 -1.07
N LYS A 20 -13.81 16.68 -1.17
CA LYS A 20 -13.17 16.15 -2.39
C LYS A 20 -13.27 14.62 -2.50
N MET A 21 -13.33 13.95 -1.35
CA MET A 21 -13.30 12.49 -1.21
C MET A 21 -14.37 12.01 -0.23
N PRO A 22 -15.66 12.33 -0.46
CA PRO A 22 -16.72 12.11 0.52
C PRO A 22 -17.01 10.63 0.80
N TYR A 23 -16.70 9.75 -0.16
CA TYR A 23 -16.93 8.31 -0.05
C TYR A 23 -15.75 7.48 -0.53
N PHE A 24 -15.58 6.29 0.03
CA PHE A 24 -14.69 5.24 -0.46
C PHE A 24 -15.35 3.88 -0.28
N ALA A 25 -15.48 3.09 -1.35
CA ALA A 25 -16.16 1.80 -1.33
C ALA A 25 -17.55 1.86 -0.61
N ASN A 26 -18.35 2.87 -0.96
CA ASN A 26 -19.66 3.17 -0.37
C ASN A 26 -19.66 3.52 1.14
N LYS A 27 -18.50 3.67 1.78
CA LYS A 27 -18.37 4.14 3.16
C LYS A 27 -18.07 5.64 3.18
N PRO A 28 -18.67 6.40 4.11
CA PRO A 28 -18.43 7.84 4.20
C PRO A 28 -17.01 8.13 4.72
N TYR A 29 -16.51 9.30 4.40
CA TYR A 29 -15.32 9.87 5.03
C TYR A 29 -15.45 9.82 6.58
N PRO A 30 -14.40 9.44 7.34
CA PRO A 30 -13.00 9.24 6.92
C PRO A 30 -12.64 7.79 6.57
N ILE A 31 -13.62 6.89 6.47
CA ILE A 31 -13.36 5.45 6.40
C ILE A 31 -12.57 5.09 5.15
N GLY A 32 -11.48 4.32 5.32
CA GLY A 32 -10.59 3.89 4.25
C GLY A 32 -9.63 4.96 3.71
N ARG A 33 -9.58 6.16 4.31
CA ARG A 33 -8.76 7.29 3.82
C ARG A 33 -7.47 7.53 4.60
N CYS A 34 -6.94 6.51 5.29
CA CYS A 34 -5.75 6.68 6.13
C CYS A 34 -4.52 7.18 5.37
N ARG A 35 -4.36 6.76 4.10
CA ARG A 35 -3.26 7.20 3.25
C ARG A 35 -3.35 8.70 2.96
N GLU A 36 -4.49 9.15 2.45
CA GLU A 36 -4.73 10.53 2.04
C GLU A 36 -4.65 11.48 3.23
N ILE A 37 -5.25 11.07 4.36
CA ILE A 37 -5.16 11.81 5.62
C ILE A 37 -3.72 11.93 6.09
N ARG A 38 -2.96 10.83 6.13
CA ARG A 38 -1.54 10.85 6.54
C ARG A 38 -0.71 11.73 5.61
N ASP A 39 -0.87 11.60 4.31
CA ASP A 39 -0.12 12.38 3.32
C ASP A 39 -0.39 13.88 3.47
N GLU A 40 -1.66 14.27 3.62
CA GLU A 40 -2.03 15.67 3.80
C GLU A 40 -1.57 16.21 5.17
N MET A 41 -1.69 15.42 6.23
CA MET A 41 -1.15 15.75 7.55
C MET A 41 0.37 15.96 7.51
N PHE A 42 1.10 15.11 6.77
CA PHE A 42 2.55 15.23 6.63
C PHE A 42 2.94 16.56 5.96
N VAL A 43 2.29 16.92 4.86
CA VAL A 43 2.52 18.20 4.17
C VAL A 43 2.17 19.38 5.09
N LEU A 44 1.03 19.33 5.77
CA LEU A 44 0.61 20.38 6.69
C LEU A 44 1.58 20.55 7.86
N LEU A 45 2.08 19.44 8.42
CA LEU A 45 3.09 19.47 9.47
C LEU A 45 4.39 20.12 8.99
N GLN A 46 4.88 19.76 7.80
CA GLN A 46 6.08 20.37 7.23
C GLN A 46 5.92 21.89 7.07
N ALA A 47 4.74 22.37 6.69
CA ALA A 47 4.47 23.80 6.56
C ALA A 47 4.32 24.53 7.92
N GLN A 48 3.73 23.89 8.92
CA GLN A 48 3.39 24.52 10.20
C GLN A 48 4.52 24.48 11.24
N LEU A 49 5.32 23.40 11.26
CA LEU A 49 6.39 23.22 12.25
C LEU A 49 7.39 24.38 12.33
N PRO A 50 7.83 25.03 11.24
CA PRO A 50 8.74 26.16 11.32
C PRO A 50 8.18 27.36 12.11
N HIS A 51 6.86 27.56 12.10
CA HIS A 51 6.19 28.77 12.60
C HIS A 51 5.29 28.55 13.82
N THR A 52 5.14 27.31 14.27
CA THR A 52 4.22 26.97 15.37
C THR A 52 4.67 27.52 16.73
N ASP A 53 3.71 28.05 17.48
CA ASP A 53 3.79 28.39 18.91
C ASP A 53 3.08 27.36 19.80
N LYS A 54 2.32 26.43 19.20
CA LYS A 54 1.63 25.35 19.91
C LYS A 54 2.63 24.41 20.59
N LEU A 55 2.52 24.29 21.92
CA LEU A 55 3.44 23.55 22.77
C LEU A 55 3.70 22.10 22.30
N GLY A 56 2.67 21.37 21.88
CA GLY A 56 2.83 19.99 21.41
C GLY A 56 3.57 19.92 20.08
N LEU A 57 3.29 20.80 19.13
CA LEU A 57 4.04 20.86 17.87
C LEU A 57 5.46 21.41 18.06
N SER A 58 5.69 22.29 19.04
CA SER A 58 7.04 22.73 19.42
C SER A 58 7.91 21.56 19.89
N LEU A 59 7.34 20.59 20.63
CA LEU A 59 8.05 19.35 20.99
C LEU A 59 8.44 18.54 19.75
N LEU A 60 7.53 18.40 18.78
CA LEU A 60 7.79 17.70 17.52
C LEU A 60 8.90 18.41 16.73
N LYS A 61 8.84 19.75 16.64
CA LYS A 61 9.84 20.59 15.99
C LYS A 61 11.23 20.41 16.62
N GLU A 62 11.31 20.44 17.94
CA GLU A 62 12.57 20.28 18.68
C GLU A 62 13.21 18.92 18.40
N ARG A 63 12.42 17.82 18.41
CA ARG A 63 12.93 16.48 18.11
C ARG A 63 13.46 16.36 16.68
N ILE A 64 12.80 17.00 15.72
CA ILE A 64 13.26 17.05 14.34
C ILE A 64 14.55 17.85 14.21
N HIS A 65 14.66 19.00 14.88
CA HIS A 65 15.89 19.79 14.94
C HIS A 65 17.06 19.04 15.59
N GLN A 66 16.78 18.13 16.53
CA GLN A 66 17.77 17.23 17.12
C GLN A 66 18.18 16.06 16.20
N GLY A 67 17.74 16.05 14.93
CA GLY A 67 18.11 15.06 13.93
C GLY A 67 17.19 13.83 13.86
N THR A 68 16.00 13.89 14.48
CA THR A 68 15.03 12.79 14.35
C THR A 68 14.15 12.99 13.11
N ASP A 69 14.27 12.10 12.13
CA ASP A 69 13.45 12.18 10.92
C ASP A 69 11.99 11.83 11.20
N LEU A 70 11.09 12.72 10.79
CA LEU A 70 9.67 12.43 10.64
C LEU A 70 9.46 11.80 9.26
N LYS A 71 9.00 10.56 9.21
CA LYS A 71 8.78 9.83 7.97
C LYS A 71 7.39 9.24 7.88
N LYS A 72 6.91 9.09 6.64
CA LYS A 72 5.70 8.33 6.34
C LYS A 72 6.01 6.84 6.36
N ALA A 73 5.07 6.05 6.87
CA ALA A 73 5.17 4.60 6.86
C ALA A 73 3.86 3.97 6.37
N TRP A 74 4.01 2.79 5.77
CA TRP A 74 2.95 1.85 5.46
C TRP A 74 3.36 0.47 5.97
N GLY A 75 2.43 -0.30 6.52
CA GLY A 75 2.78 -1.58 7.13
C GLY A 75 1.60 -2.34 7.71
N SER A 76 1.92 -3.41 8.44
CA SER A 76 1.00 -4.25 9.17
C SER A 76 0.72 -3.63 10.53
N LEU A 77 -0.55 -3.50 10.89
CA LEU A 77 -0.97 -3.24 12.27
C LEU A 77 -1.58 -4.53 12.82
N ARG A 78 -0.83 -5.20 13.70
CA ARG A 78 -1.23 -6.47 14.36
C ARG A 78 -1.56 -7.62 13.41
N ASP A 79 -1.07 -7.59 12.16
CA ASP A 79 -1.46 -8.52 11.09
C ASP A 79 -2.96 -8.57 10.79
N GLU A 80 -3.69 -7.52 11.16
CA GLU A 80 -5.13 -7.40 10.93
C GLU A 80 -5.46 -6.37 9.86
N TYR A 81 -4.66 -5.30 9.78
CA TYR A 81 -4.93 -4.16 8.91
C TYR A 81 -3.66 -3.67 8.21
N PHE A 82 -3.82 -3.19 6.99
CA PHE A 82 -2.85 -2.29 6.38
C PHE A 82 -3.02 -0.88 6.96
N GLN A 83 -1.93 -0.31 7.46
CA GLN A 83 -1.97 0.98 8.15
C GLN A 83 -0.98 1.96 7.56
N ASN A 84 -1.42 3.22 7.40
CA ASN A 84 -0.57 4.35 7.06
C ASN A 84 -0.35 5.18 8.33
N ALA A 85 0.91 5.48 8.65
CA ALA A 85 1.25 6.22 9.86
C ALA A 85 2.44 7.15 9.62
N LEU A 86 2.76 7.94 10.63
CA LEU A 86 4.01 8.68 10.73
C LEU A 86 4.90 8.02 11.78
N ILE A 87 6.20 7.99 11.53
CA ILE A 87 7.22 7.51 12.47
C ILE A 87 8.15 8.65 12.78
N LEU A 88 8.41 8.87 14.08
CA LEU A 88 9.39 9.82 14.58
C LEU A 88 10.26 9.13 15.63
N GLY A 89 11.46 8.69 15.22
CA GLY A 89 12.35 7.93 16.10
C GLY A 89 11.63 6.69 16.67
N PRO A 90 11.50 6.56 18.01
CA PRO A 90 10.84 5.41 18.63
C PRO A 90 9.31 5.54 18.71
N TRP A 91 8.70 6.53 18.07
CA TRP A 91 7.26 6.80 18.17
C TRP A 91 6.52 6.44 16.89
N TYR A 92 5.41 5.72 17.06
CA TYR A 92 4.36 5.50 16.09
C TYR A 92 3.27 6.55 16.29
N ILE A 93 2.94 7.27 15.22
CA ILE A 93 1.94 8.34 15.23
C ILE A 93 0.92 8.04 14.13
N ASP A 94 -0.26 7.56 14.52
CA ASP A 94 -1.40 7.40 13.62
C ASP A 94 -2.27 8.65 13.67
N VAL A 95 -2.25 9.42 12.59
CA VAL A 95 -3.10 10.62 12.44
C VAL A 95 -4.48 10.29 11.83
N ALA A 96 -4.77 9.01 11.64
CA ALA A 96 -5.91 8.45 10.94
C ALA A 96 -6.51 7.20 11.62
N ASN A 97 -6.43 7.11 12.95
CA ASN A 97 -6.84 5.92 13.71
C ASN A 97 -8.35 5.64 13.63
N ASP A 98 -9.15 6.65 13.30
CA ASP A 98 -10.60 6.58 13.11
C ASP A 98 -11.05 6.06 11.73
N THR A 99 -10.10 5.77 10.83
CA THR A 99 -10.41 5.41 9.43
C THR A 99 -10.82 3.95 9.21
N VAL A 100 -10.71 3.10 10.23
CA VAL A 100 -11.31 1.74 10.23
C VAL A 100 -12.58 1.72 11.08
N ASN A 101 -12.57 2.45 12.20
CA ASN A 101 -13.70 2.59 13.11
C ASN A 101 -13.83 4.06 13.53
N ALA A 102 -14.87 4.73 13.04
CA ALA A 102 -15.10 6.16 13.28
C ALA A 102 -15.29 6.54 14.76
N ASN A 103 -15.55 5.57 15.64
CA ASN A 103 -15.69 5.81 17.08
C ASN A 103 -14.34 5.87 17.82
N LYS A 104 -13.22 5.59 17.15
CA LYS A 104 -11.89 5.74 17.74
C LYS A 104 -11.45 7.21 17.76
N PRO A 105 -10.48 7.58 18.62
CA PRO A 105 -9.82 8.87 18.52
C PRO A 105 -9.20 9.07 17.14
N ARG A 106 -9.23 10.30 16.61
CA ARG A 106 -8.64 10.64 15.29
C ARG A 106 -7.13 10.40 15.24
N VAL A 107 -6.45 10.67 16.37
CA VAL A 107 -5.00 10.57 16.50
C VAL A 107 -4.66 9.60 17.62
N GLU A 108 -3.70 8.73 17.38
CA GLU A 108 -3.09 7.82 18.35
C GLU A 108 -1.57 7.95 18.29
N ILE A 109 -0.93 7.97 19.46
CA ILE A 109 0.53 8.03 19.58
C ILE A 109 0.94 6.92 20.55
N LEU A 110 1.82 6.03 20.10
CA LEU A 110 2.33 4.91 20.89
C LEU A 110 3.84 4.78 20.68
N PRO A 111 4.59 4.23 21.66
CA PRO A 111 5.92 3.73 21.38
C PRO A 111 5.85 2.69 20.25
N LEU A 112 6.74 2.79 19.26
CA LEU A 112 6.80 1.86 18.12
C LEU A 112 6.99 0.41 18.61
N ALA A 113 7.78 0.23 19.68
CA ALA A 113 8.01 -1.07 20.29
C ALA A 113 6.73 -1.74 20.83
N THR A 114 5.69 -0.98 21.16
CA THR A 114 4.44 -1.50 21.74
C THR A 114 3.22 -1.29 20.85
N SER A 115 3.33 -0.52 19.75
CA SER A 115 2.23 -0.27 18.82
C SER A 115 1.80 -1.51 18.03
N LYS A 116 2.67 -2.52 17.96
CA LYS A 116 2.52 -3.71 17.09
C LYS A 116 2.34 -3.34 15.61
N PHE A 117 2.93 -2.21 15.22
CA PHE A 117 3.07 -1.81 13.83
C PHE A 117 4.41 -2.32 13.29
N THR A 118 4.38 -3.09 12.20
CA THR A 118 5.58 -3.67 11.58
C THR A 118 5.60 -3.42 10.09
N THR A 119 6.78 -3.47 9.50
CA THR A 119 6.95 -3.62 8.06
C THR A 119 6.27 -4.89 7.55
N ILE A 120 5.85 -4.88 6.29
CA ILE A 120 5.38 -6.08 5.60
C ILE A 120 6.55 -6.59 4.78
N GLU A 121 6.98 -7.81 5.06
CA GLU A 121 8.27 -8.33 4.56
C GLU A 121 8.10 -9.44 3.52
N SER A 122 6.89 -9.93 3.32
CA SER A 122 6.60 -11.01 2.38
C SER A 122 5.20 -10.91 1.77
N PHE A 123 5.02 -11.50 0.60
CA PHE A 123 3.67 -11.67 0.02
C PHE A 123 2.81 -12.62 0.87
N THR A 124 3.42 -13.58 1.57
CA THR A 124 2.72 -14.46 2.51
C THR A 124 2.05 -13.66 3.63
N GLN A 125 2.78 -12.74 4.26
CA GLN A 125 2.22 -11.85 5.27
C GLN A 125 1.15 -10.93 4.67
N PHE A 126 1.42 -10.34 3.50
CA PHE A 126 0.44 -9.50 2.80
C PHE A 126 -0.88 -10.24 2.60
N ILE A 127 -0.85 -11.49 2.14
CA ILE A 127 -2.05 -12.31 1.90
C ILE A 127 -2.81 -12.60 3.18
N LYS A 128 -2.10 -12.92 4.27
CA LYS A 128 -2.68 -13.18 5.59
C LYS A 128 -3.53 -12.00 6.05
N ILE A 129 -3.08 -10.77 5.77
CA ILE A 129 -3.80 -9.53 6.11
C ILE A 129 -4.90 -9.24 5.08
N ALA A 130 -4.56 -9.26 3.79
CA ALA A 130 -5.44 -8.82 2.71
C ALA A 130 -6.72 -9.65 2.58
N ARG A 131 -6.65 -10.98 2.72
CA ARG A 131 -7.83 -11.86 2.60
C ARG A 131 -8.96 -11.47 3.54
N PRO A 132 -8.77 -11.48 4.88
CA PRO A 132 -9.83 -11.09 5.81
C PRO A 132 -10.15 -9.60 5.72
N TYR A 133 -9.13 -8.73 5.58
CA TYR A 133 -9.34 -7.27 5.63
C TYR A 133 -10.11 -6.74 4.42
N TRP A 134 -9.81 -7.25 3.22
CA TRP A 134 -10.48 -6.84 1.98
C TRP A 134 -11.65 -7.76 1.60
N GLN A 135 -11.85 -8.87 2.32
CA GLN A 135 -12.87 -9.88 2.03
C GLN A 135 -12.76 -10.42 0.60
N VAL A 136 -11.55 -10.85 0.25
CA VAL A 136 -11.20 -11.35 -1.09
C VAL A 136 -10.60 -12.75 -1.02
N GLU A 137 -10.77 -13.49 -2.11
CA GLU A 137 -9.88 -14.60 -2.42
C GLU A 137 -8.64 -14.11 -3.19
N ILE A 138 -7.52 -14.80 -2.99
CA ILE A 138 -6.24 -14.43 -3.63
C ILE A 138 -5.66 -15.64 -4.34
N TYR A 139 -5.40 -15.44 -5.63
CA TYR A 139 -4.84 -16.41 -6.57
C TYR A 139 -3.49 -15.93 -7.08
N LYS A 140 -2.72 -16.83 -7.71
CA LYS A 140 -1.51 -16.41 -8.42
C LYS A 140 -1.88 -15.59 -9.66
N ASN A 141 -1.09 -14.56 -9.92
CA ASN A 141 -1.19 -13.81 -11.17
C ASN A 141 -0.64 -14.67 -12.33
N ASN A 142 -1.55 -15.36 -13.02
CA ASN A 142 -1.28 -16.01 -14.30
C ASN A 142 -1.98 -15.32 -15.48
N VAL A 143 -2.66 -14.19 -15.22
CA VAL A 143 -3.39 -13.42 -16.23
C VAL A 143 -2.49 -12.41 -16.93
N CYS A 144 -1.50 -11.86 -16.22
CA CYS A 144 -0.43 -11.03 -16.78
C CYS A 144 0.93 -11.61 -16.35
N PRO A 145 1.42 -12.70 -16.99
CA PRO A 145 2.63 -13.40 -16.54
C PRO A 145 3.88 -12.52 -16.44
N ALA A 146 4.05 -11.55 -17.34
CA ALA A 146 5.17 -10.61 -17.31
C ALA A 146 5.10 -9.59 -16.15
N LEU A 147 3.91 -9.28 -15.62
CA LEU A 147 3.77 -8.47 -14.41
C LEU A 147 3.91 -9.27 -13.11
N ALA A 148 3.74 -10.59 -13.17
CA ALA A 148 3.70 -11.46 -12.00
C ALA A 148 4.95 -11.38 -11.08
N PRO A 149 6.18 -11.14 -11.57
CA PRO A 149 7.32 -10.94 -10.68
C PRO A 149 7.17 -9.73 -9.76
N TYR A 150 6.53 -8.66 -10.21
CA TYR A 150 6.29 -7.46 -9.42
C TYR A 150 4.97 -7.51 -8.66
N MET A 151 3.95 -8.10 -9.28
CA MET A 151 2.56 -8.14 -8.80
C MET A 151 2.06 -9.59 -8.88
N PRO A 152 2.49 -10.47 -7.96
CA PRO A 152 2.23 -11.91 -8.06
C PRO A 152 0.80 -12.30 -7.68
N LEU A 153 -0.01 -11.35 -7.20
CA LEU A 153 -1.30 -11.61 -6.58
C LEU A 153 -2.44 -11.12 -7.49
N LEU A 154 -3.42 -11.98 -7.72
CA LEU A 154 -4.71 -11.63 -8.30
C LEU A 154 -5.78 -11.74 -7.21
N CYS A 155 -6.33 -10.61 -6.79
CA CYS A 155 -7.44 -10.53 -5.84
C CYS A 155 -8.78 -10.66 -6.57
N VAL A 156 -9.71 -11.41 -5.99
CA VAL A 156 -11.07 -11.58 -6.48
C VAL A 156 -12.05 -11.36 -5.32
N GLY A 157 -12.88 -10.33 -5.44
CA GLY A 157 -13.96 -10.04 -4.50
C GLY A 157 -15.14 -11.01 -4.65
N THR A 158 -16.03 -11.00 -3.67
CA THR A 158 -17.21 -11.89 -3.61
C THR A 158 -18.18 -11.71 -4.79
N ASN A 159 -18.21 -10.53 -5.41
CA ASN A 159 -18.99 -10.22 -6.61
C ASN A 159 -18.26 -10.59 -7.93
N GLY A 160 -17.07 -11.19 -7.84
CA GLY A 160 -16.22 -11.53 -8.98
C GLY A 160 -15.36 -10.38 -9.51
N THR A 161 -15.51 -9.15 -9.01
CA THR A 161 -14.61 -8.04 -9.35
C THR A 161 -13.18 -8.39 -8.96
N SER A 162 -12.22 -8.15 -9.85
CA SER A 162 -10.84 -8.60 -9.69
C SER A 162 -9.81 -7.55 -10.05
N TRP A 163 -8.63 -7.61 -9.42
CA TRP A 163 -7.52 -6.69 -9.64
C TRP A 163 -6.18 -7.34 -9.29
N LEU A 164 -5.10 -6.89 -9.92
CA LEU A 164 -3.75 -7.24 -9.50
C LEU A 164 -3.39 -6.48 -8.24
N ALA A 165 -2.84 -7.18 -7.25
CA ALA A 165 -2.58 -6.64 -5.93
C ALA A 165 -1.09 -6.62 -5.57
N ALA A 166 -0.84 -5.99 -4.43
CA ALA A 166 0.48 -5.65 -3.92
C ALA A 166 1.30 -4.72 -4.86
N ALA A 167 0.60 -3.85 -5.60
CA ALA A 167 1.20 -2.90 -6.56
C ALA A 167 1.63 -1.56 -5.92
N ASN A 168 2.05 -1.56 -4.65
CA ASN A 168 2.59 -0.37 -3.99
C ASN A 168 4.12 -0.47 -3.87
N ASP A 169 4.79 0.67 -3.64
CA ASP A 169 6.26 0.72 -3.62
C ASP A 169 6.88 -0.21 -2.58
N ASP A 170 6.26 -0.35 -1.41
CA ASP A 170 6.74 -1.25 -0.35
C ASP A 170 6.76 -2.71 -0.81
N MET A 171 5.68 -3.18 -1.45
CA MET A 171 5.60 -4.56 -1.93
C MET A 171 6.40 -4.79 -3.22
N LEU A 172 6.54 -3.77 -4.08
CA LEU A 172 7.49 -3.82 -5.20
C LEU A 172 8.92 -3.99 -4.68
N ASN A 173 9.27 -3.30 -3.60
CA ASN A 173 10.58 -3.44 -2.96
C ASN A 173 10.76 -4.83 -2.32
N VAL A 174 9.72 -5.46 -1.77
CA VAL A 174 9.79 -6.87 -1.32
C VAL A 174 10.15 -7.79 -2.48
N ALA A 175 9.48 -7.65 -3.63
CA ALA A 175 9.82 -8.43 -4.82
C ALA A 175 11.25 -8.17 -5.30
N ILE A 176 11.65 -6.91 -5.45
CA ILE A 176 12.95 -6.52 -5.99
C ILE A 176 14.10 -6.90 -5.05
N ASN A 177 13.98 -6.62 -3.75
CA ASN A 177 15.05 -6.85 -2.77
C ASN A 177 15.25 -8.34 -2.48
N SER A 178 14.22 -9.18 -2.67
CA SER A 178 14.34 -10.63 -2.62
C SER A 178 14.82 -11.24 -3.95
N ASN A 179 15.21 -10.42 -4.93
CA ASN A 179 15.54 -10.84 -6.28
C ASN A 179 14.42 -11.71 -6.92
N PHE A 180 13.18 -11.32 -6.67
CA PHE A 180 11.94 -11.97 -7.08
C PHE A 180 11.67 -13.37 -6.47
N GLU A 181 12.46 -13.81 -5.48
CA GLU A 181 12.21 -15.11 -4.83
C GLU A 181 10.93 -15.12 -3.99
N GLU A 182 10.54 -14.01 -3.35
CA GLU A 182 9.26 -13.91 -2.64
C GLU A 182 8.06 -14.05 -3.60
N SER A 183 8.16 -13.44 -4.78
CA SER A 183 7.15 -13.55 -5.83
C SER A 183 7.06 -14.99 -6.35
N LYS A 184 8.21 -15.62 -6.62
CA LYS A 184 8.27 -17.01 -7.07
C LYS A 184 7.73 -17.99 -6.03
N LEU A 185 8.02 -17.78 -4.75
CA LEU A 185 7.48 -18.57 -3.65
C LEU A 185 5.96 -18.53 -3.68
N ILE A 186 5.37 -17.33 -3.74
CA ILE A 186 3.92 -17.21 -3.63
C ILE A 186 3.19 -17.65 -4.90
N LEU A 187 3.78 -17.43 -6.09
CA LEU A 187 3.26 -17.92 -7.37
C LEU A 187 3.23 -19.46 -7.44
N ASN A 188 4.16 -20.15 -6.76
CA ASN A 188 4.14 -21.61 -6.66
C ASN A 188 3.11 -22.12 -5.64
N ALA A 189 2.88 -21.36 -4.57
CA ALA A 189 1.98 -21.77 -3.48
C ALA A 189 0.50 -21.50 -3.77
N LEU A 190 0.18 -20.43 -4.51
CA LEU A 190 -1.21 -20.03 -4.74
C LEU A 190 -1.90 -20.81 -5.86
N PRO A 191 -3.22 -21.04 -5.74
CA PRO A 191 -4.01 -21.70 -6.78
C PRO A 191 -4.16 -20.80 -8.02
N ASN A 192 -4.47 -21.44 -9.15
CA ASN A 192 -4.92 -20.73 -10.35
C ASN A 192 -6.28 -20.05 -10.09
N PRO A 193 -6.51 -18.84 -10.65
CA PRO A 193 -7.83 -18.21 -10.60
C PRO A 193 -8.90 -19.01 -11.36
N PRO A 194 -10.19 -18.81 -11.01
CA PRO A 194 -11.29 -19.48 -11.69
C PRO A 194 -11.30 -19.16 -13.20
N PRO A 195 -11.67 -20.12 -14.08
CA PRO A 195 -11.66 -19.92 -15.53
C PRO A 195 -12.47 -18.71 -16.01
N SER A 196 -13.57 -18.38 -15.34
CA SER A 196 -14.39 -17.19 -15.67
C SER A 196 -13.66 -15.88 -15.39
N ILE A 197 -12.83 -15.82 -14.34
CA ILE A 197 -11.97 -14.66 -14.06
C ILE A 197 -10.90 -14.54 -15.15
N VAL A 198 -10.21 -15.65 -15.46
CA VAL A 198 -9.17 -15.69 -16.51
C VAL A 198 -9.73 -15.22 -17.85
N LYS A 199 -10.94 -15.66 -18.22
CA LYS A 199 -11.58 -15.26 -19.47
C LYS A 199 -11.79 -13.74 -19.53
N ARG A 200 -12.33 -13.12 -18.48
CA ARG A 200 -12.53 -11.66 -18.44
C ARG A 200 -11.21 -10.89 -18.55
N TRP A 201 -10.17 -11.33 -17.83
CA TRP A 201 -8.84 -10.73 -17.95
C TRP A 201 -8.29 -10.84 -19.35
N LYS A 202 -8.40 -12.01 -20.00
CA LYS A 202 -7.99 -12.16 -21.41
C LYS A 202 -8.72 -11.17 -22.32
N GLU A 203 -10.04 -11.05 -22.19
CA GLU A 203 -10.85 -10.09 -22.96
C GLU A 203 -10.42 -8.64 -22.73
N THR A 204 -10.12 -8.25 -21.48
CA THR A 204 -9.58 -6.92 -21.15
C THR A 204 -8.22 -6.68 -21.80
N LEU A 205 -7.32 -7.67 -21.75
CA LEU A 205 -5.95 -7.55 -22.25
C LEU A 205 -5.86 -7.45 -23.79
N LEU A 206 -6.91 -7.83 -24.53
CA LEU A 206 -6.98 -7.63 -25.98
C LEU A 206 -6.87 -6.16 -26.41
N GLN A 207 -7.09 -5.21 -25.49
CA GLN A 207 -6.95 -3.78 -25.76
C GLN A 207 -5.49 -3.29 -25.66
N PHE A 208 -4.57 -4.14 -25.19
CA PHE A 208 -3.19 -3.77 -24.82
C PHE A 208 -2.14 -4.57 -25.59
N THR A 209 -2.43 -4.97 -26.84
CA THR A 209 -1.58 -5.88 -27.64
C THR A 209 -0.16 -5.38 -27.91
N ALA A 210 0.10 -4.08 -27.76
CA ALA A 210 1.44 -3.48 -27.91
C ALA A 210 2.25 -3.45 -26.60
N GLU A 211 1.64 -3.73 -25.45
CA GLU A 211 2.27 -3.60 -24.13
C GLU A 211 2.89 -4.93 -23.68
N ALA A 212 4.22 -5.02 -23.70
CA ALA A 212 4.96 -6.26 -23.43
C ALA A 212 4.70 -6.85 -22.03
N TYR A 213 4.32 -6.02 -21.05
CA TYR A 213 3.97 -6.48 -19.69
C TYR A 213 2.51 -6.96 -19.57
N LEU A 214 1.64 -6.52 -20.47
CA LEU A 214 0.20 -6.84 -20.47
C LEU A 214 -0.13 -7.96 -21.46
N THR A 215 0.83 -8.84 -21.68
CA THR A 215 0.62 -10.11 -22.38
C THR A 215 -0.04 -11.13 -21.45
N HIS A 216 -0.85 -12.01 -22.04
CA HIS A 216 -1.46 -13.16 -21.36
C HIS A 216 -0.66 -14.45 -21.57
N GLU A 217 0.48 -14.37 -22.26
CA GLU A 217 1.32 -15.50 -22.62
C GLU A 217 2.55 -15.63 -21.72
N GLY A 218 3.15 -16.82 -21.72
CA GLY A 218 4.34 -17.14 -20.94
C GLY A 218 4.07 -17.68 -19.54
N ASN A 219 5.15 -17.95 -18.81
CA ASN A 219 5.10 -18.53 -17.47
C ASN A 219 5.57 -17.49 -16.44
N PRO A 220 4.74 -17.14 -15.43
CA PRO A 220 5.10 -16.13 -14.44
C PRO A 220 6.37 -16.50 -13.64
N ILE A 221 6.62 -17.79 -13.41
CA ILE A 221 7.82 -18.27 -12.71
C ILE A 221 9.08 -18.09 -13.56
N GLU A 222 8.97 -18.25 -14.88
CA GLU A 222 10.09 -18.01 -15.79
C GLU A 222 10.42 -16.52 -15.87
N TYR A 223 9.42 -15.64 -15.85
CA TYR A 223 9.65 -14.21 -15.74
C TYR A 223 10.36 -13.81 -14.44
N CYS A 224 10.05 -14.46 -13.29
CA CYS A 224 10.81 -14.22 -12.06
C CYS A 224 12.30 -14.52 -12.27
N ARG A 225 12.63 -15.65 -12.91
CA ARG A 225 14.03 -16.01 -13.22
C ARG A 225 14.66 -15.05 -14.22
N PHE A 226 13.93 -14.63 -15.24
CA PHE A 226 14.44 -13.72 -16.27
C PHE A 226 14.75 -12.33 -15.68
N TYR A 227 13.88 -11.81 -14.80
CA TYR A 227 14.09 -10.50 -14.17
C TYR A 227 15.13 -10.56 -13.04
N SER A 228 15.37 -11.73 -12.45
CA SER A 228 16.36 -11.93 -11.39
C SER A 228 17.82 -11.99 -11.89
N HIS A 229 18.09 -11.80 -13.19
CA HIS A 229 19.41 -12.00 -13.79
C HIS A 229 20.47 -11.02 -13.25
N ASN A 230 21.24 -11.47 -12.26
CA ASN A 230 22.61 -11.09 -11.87
C ASN A 230 23.02 -9.61 -11.95
N THR A 231 22.11 -8.69 -11.67
CA THR A 231 22.48 -7.29 -11.45
C THR A 231 22.68 -7.08 -9.96
N THR A 232 23.85 -6.55 -9.56
CA THR A 232 24.12 -6.12 -8.18
C THR A 232 23.23 -4.96 -7.73
N ARG A 233 22.37 -4.45 -8.62
CA ARG A 233 21.45 -3.34 -8.40
C ARG A 233 20.08 -3.63 -9.05
N PRO A 234 18.98 -3.14 -8.46
CA PRO A 234 17.65 -3.17 -9.07
C PRO A 234 17.61 -2.51 -10.45
N ASN A 235 16.95 -3.15 -11.41
CA ASN A 235 16.64 -2.53 -12.70
C ASN A 235 15.42 -1.59 -12.56
N LEU A 236 15.66 -0.32 -12.22
CA LEU A 236 14.59 0.66 -12.01
C LEU A 236 13.83 0.97 -13.30
N THR A 237 14.47 0.98 -14.46
CA THR A 237 13.80 1.16 -15.75
C THR A 237 12.77 0.06 -16.01
N GLN A 238 13.12 -1.18 -15.67
CA GLN A 238 12.22 -2.33 -15.78
C GLN A 238 11.04 -2.21 -14.80
N ARG A 239 11.31 -1.85 -13.54
CA ARG A 239 10.27 -1.58 -12.53
C ARG A 239 9.31 -0.51 -13.04
N ASP A 240 9.82 0.62 -13.50
CA ASP A 240 9.00 1.76 -13.88
C ASP A 240 8.13 1.42 -15.10
N ALA A 241 8.66 0.67 -16.07
CA ALA A 241 7.87 0.15 -17.19
C ALA A 241 6.74 -0.79 -16.72
N ALA A 242 7.00 -1.67 -15.75
CA ALA A 242 5.97 -2.53 -15.17
C ALA A 242 4.89 -1.72 -14.42
N VAL A 243 5.28 -0.66 -13.69
CA VAL A 243 4.34 0.23 -12.99
C VAL A 243 3.48 1.03 -13.98
N ILE A 244 4.07 1.52 -15.07
CA ILE A 244 3.35 2.22 -16.15
C ILE A 244 2.32 1.27 -16.78
N ALA A 245 2.72 0.05 -17.13
CA ALA A 245 1.83 -0.96 -17.68
C ALA A 245 0.70 -1.31 -16.72
N TYR A 246 0.97 -1.52 -15.43
CA TYR A 246 -0.09 -1.72 -14.45
C TYR A 246 -1.04 -0.53 -14.34
N SER A 247 -0.52 0.70 -14.42
CA SER A 247 -1.32 1.92 -14.30
C SER A 247 -2.24 2.17 -15.49
N SER A 248 -1.99 1.54 -16.65
CA SER A 248 -2.87 1.62 -17.83
C SER A 248 -4.03 0.63 -17.77
N LEU A 249 -3.97 -0.40 -16.90
CA LEU A 249 -5.08 -1.32 -16.69
C LEU A 249 -6.28 -0.63 -16.04
N PRO A 250 -7.51 -1.11 -16.31
CA PRO A 250 -8.67 -0.67 -15.52
C PRO A 250 -8.44 -1.00 -14.04
N LYS A 251 -8.97 -0.16 -13.15
CA LYS A 251 -8.84 -0.34 -11.69
C LYS A 251 -9.37 -1.70 -11.22
N THR A 252 -10.35 -2.23 -11.92
CA THR A 252 -10.96 -3.54 -11.67
C THR A 252 -11.46 -4.17 -12.97
N VAL A 253 -11.45 -5.50 -13.04
CA VAL A 253 -11.94 -6.35 -14.14
C VAL A 253 -13.04 -7.30 -13.66
#